data_AF-A0A0B3ARU3-F1
#
_entry.id   AF-A0A0B3ARU3-F1
#
_cell.length_a   1.000
_cell.length_b   1.000
_cell.length_c   1.000
_cell.angle_alpha   90.00
_cell.angle_beta   90.00
_cell.angle_gamma   90.00
#
_symmetry.space_group_name_H-M   'P 1'
#
loop_
_entity.id
_entity.type
_entity.pdbx_description
1 polymer ?
#
loop_
_entity_poly.entity_id
_entity_poly.type
_entity_poly.pdbx_seq_one_letter_code
_entity_poly.pdbx_strand_id
1 'polypeptide(L)' 'MKQLLWYLIAGTRGGETRGKIISFLKQEPSNANKLTSSLHLDYKTIRHHLRILEENRIILAINKGNY' A
#
# COMPACT_ATOMS: atom_id res chain seq x y z
N MET A 1 -16.05 -6.20 -7.10
CA MET A 1 -14.65 -6.05 -7.57
C MET A 1 -14.39 -4.73 -8.33
N LYS A 2 -15.15 -4.37 -9.37
CA LYS A 2 -14.85 -3.17 -10.20
C LYS A 2 -14.95 -1.79 -9.49
N GLN A 3 -15.75 -1.66 -8.42
CA GLN A 3 -15.97 -0.35 -7.77
C GLN A 3 -14.87 0.04 -6.77
N LEU A 4 -14.16 -0.92 -6.17
CA LEU A 4 -13.14 -0.67 -5.14
C LEU A 4 -11.83 -0.13 -5.75
N LEU A 5 -11.46 -0.60 -6.95
CA LEU A 5 -10.30 -0.11 -7.69
C LEU A 5 -10.48 1.36 -8.10
N TRP A 6 -11.71 1.75 -8.45
CA TRP A 6 -12.03 3.11 -8.88
C TRP A 6 -11.97 4.12 -7.73
N TYR A 7 -12.42 3.73 -6.55
CA TYR A 7 -12.28 4.55 -5.34
C TYR A 7 -10.83 4.71 -4.87
N LEU A 8 -10.01 3.66 -5.01
CA LEU A 8 -8.61 3.67 -4.58
C LEU A 8 -7.69 4.45 -5.52
N ILE A 9 -8.03 4.58 -6.81
CA ILE A 9 -7.13 5.09 -7.85
C ILE A 9 -7.66 6.39 -8.52
N ALA A 10 -8.98 6.59 -8.68
CA ALA A 10 -9.50 7.63 -9.59
C ALA A 10 -9.77 9.01 -8.97
N GLY A 11 -9.90 9.13 -7.64
CA GLY A 11 -10.47 10.37 -7.05
C GLY A 11 -10.03 10.76 -5.65
N THR A 12 -9.04 10.10 -5.05
CA THR A 12 -8.59 10.43 -3.68
C THR A 12 -7.11 10.79 -3.65
N ARG A 13 -6.75 11.79 -2.84
CA ARG A 13 -5.35 12.18 -2.58
C ARG A 13 -4.57 10.92 -2.15
N GLY A 14 -3.54 10.56 -2.91
CA GLY A 14 -2.71 9.37 -2.68
C GLY A 14 -3.17 8.07 -3.33
N GLY A 15 -4.12 8.11 -4.28
CA GLY A 15 -4.50 6.93 -5.06
C GLY A 15 -3.39 6.40 -5.96
N GLU A 16 -2.64 7.29 -6.61
CA GLU A 16 -1.44 6.93 -7.39
C GLU A 16 -0.41 6.21 -6.52
N THR A 17 -0.14 6.71 -5.31
CA THR A 17 0.79 6.09 -4.36
C THR A 17 0.37 4.68 -3.98
N ARG A 18 -0.92 4.45 -3.70
CA ARG A 18 -1.44 3.10 -3.43
C ARG A 18 -1.29 2.19 -4.65
N GLY A 19 -1.53 2.69 -5.86
CA GLY A 19 -1.27 1.95 -7.09
C GLY A 19 0.18 1.52 -7.24
N LYS A 20 1.13 2.43 -6.98
CA LYS A 20 2.58 2.13 -6.97
C LYS A 20 2.92 1.04 -5.94
N ILE A 21 2.41 1.16 -4.72
CA ILE A 21 2.63 0.17 -3.65
C ILE A 21 2.10 -1.21 -4.05
N ILE A 22 0.87 -1.29 -4.58
CA ILE A 22 0.27 -2.55 -5.01
C ILE A 22 1.10 -3.18 -6.14
N SER A 23 1.49 -2.38 -7.13
CA SER A 23 2.30 -2.85 -8.27
C SER A 23 3.66 -3.39 -7.82
N PHE A 24 4.30 -2.71 -6.86
CA PHE A 24 5.56 -3.16 -6.27
C PHE A 24 5.37 -4.47 -5.50
N LEU A 25 4.40 -4.54 -4.58
CA LEU A 25 4.15 -5.73 -3.76
C LEU A 25 3.72 -6.96 -4.56
N LYS A 26 3.08 -6.77 -5.72
CA LYS A 26 2.73 -7.87 -6.64
C LYS A 26 3.97 -8.52 -7.25
N GLN A 27 5.04 -7.75 -7.46
CA GLN A 27 6.30 -8.25 -7.98
C GLN A 27 7.18 -8.80 -6.86
N GLU A 28 7.22 -8.09 -5.72
CA GLU A 28 8.08 -8.45 -4.61
C GLU A 28 7.42 -8.14 -3.25
N PRO A 29 6.95 -9.17 -2.51
CA PRO A 29 6.48 -9.01 -1.14
C PRO A 29 7.54 -8.34 -0.26
N SER A 30 7.19 -7.21 0.35
CA SER A 30 8.17 -6.32 1.00
C SER A 30 7.61 -5.65 2.23
N ASN A 31 8.51 -5.25 3.13
CA ASN A 31 8.17 -4.44 4.30
C ASN A 31 8.13 -2.93 3.96
N ALA A 32 7.62 -2.13 4.91
CA ALA A 32 7.48 -0.68 4.73
C ALA A 32 8.81 0.06 4.50
N ASN A 33 9.92 -0.41 5.09
CA ASN A 33 11.23 0.20 4.88
C ASN A 33 11.69 0.04 3.43
N LYS A 34 11.56 -1.17 2.87
CA LYS A 34 11.91 -1.43 1.46
C LYS A 34 11.05 -0.62 0.49
N LEU A 35 9.76 -0.48 0.78
CA LEU A 35 8.86 0.38 0.00
C LEU A 35 9.25 1.86 0.06
N THR A 36 9.67 2.35 1.22
CA THR A 36 10.16 3.73 1.42
C THR A 36 11.32 4.02 0.47
N SER A 37 12.34 3.16 0.50
CA SER A 37 13.52 3.32 -0.36
C SER A 37 13.20 3.13 -1.85
N SER A 38 12.37 2.15 -2.19
CA SER A 38 12.10 1.81 -3.60
C SER A 38 11.18 2.84 -4.28
N LEU A 39 10.21 3.38 -3.54
CA LEU A 39 9.24 4.34 -4.05
C LEU A 39 9.64 5.80 -3.81
N HIS A 40 10.76 6.03 -3.10
CA HIS A 40 11.26 7.37 -2.74
C HIS A 40 10.20 8.21 -2.02
N LEU A 41 9.47 7.58 -1.10
CA LEU A 41 8.42 8.19 -0.29
C LEU A 41 8.79 8.06 1.18
N ASP A 42 8.35 9.00 2.01
CA ASP A 42 8.60 8.93 3.44
C ASP A 42 7.86 7.75 4.11
N TYR A 43 8.43 7.26 5.20
CA TYR A 43 7.92 6.10 5.91
C TYR A 43 6.47 6.28 6.41
N LYS A 44 6.11 7.50 6.84
CA LYS A 44 4.76 7.79 7.36
C LYS A 44 3.72 7.70 6.25
N THR A 45 4.04 8.21 5.06
CA THR A 45 3.23 8.07 3.85
C THR A 45 3.06 6.61 3.46
N ILE A 46 4.13 5.82 3.41
CA ILE A 46 4.05 4.39 3.12
C ILE A 46 3.18 3.66 4.15
N ARG A 47 3.40 3.88 5.45
CA ARG A 47 2.60 3.27 6.52
C ARG A 47 1.12 3.62 6.43
N HIS A 48 0.80 4.88 6.15
CA HIS A 48 -0.57 5.34 5.97
C HIS A 48 -1.25 4.58 4.83
N HIS A 49 -0.59 4.48 3.68
CA HIS A 49 -1.15 3.77 2.54
C HIS A 49 -1.25 2.26 2.73
N LEU A 50 -0.26 1.61 3.35
CA LEU A 50 -0.33 0.19 3.70
C LEU A 50 -1.51 -0.11 4.62
N ARG A 51 -1.77 0.74 5.62
CA ARG A 51 -2.93 0.61 6.52
C ARG A 51 -4.25 0.66 5.75
N ILE A 52 -4.43 1.66 4.88
CA ILE A 52 -5.65 1.77 4.06
C ILE A 52 -5.83 0.52 3.18
N LEU A 53 -4.75 0.04 2.56
CA LEU A 53 -4.81 -1.15 1.70
C LEU A 53 -5.14 -2.42 2.50
N GLU A 54 -4.60 -2.56 3.69
CA GLU A 54 -4.89 -3.68 4.60
C GLU A 54 -6.33 -3.63 5.11
N GLU A 55 -6.82 -2.48 5.58
CA GLU A 55 -8.21 -2.27 6.04
C GLU A 55 -9.23 -2.60 4.94
N ASN A 56 -8.88 -2.31 3.68
CA ASN A 56 -9.70 -2.65 2.51
C ASN A 56 -9.43 -4.06 1.94
N ARG A 57 -8.64 -4.89 2.65
CA ARG A 57 -8.30 -6.27 2.29
C ARG A 57 -7.64 -6.42 0.91
N ILE A 58 -6.94 -5.39 0.45
CA ILE A 58 -6.18 -5.40 -0.80
C ILE A 58 -4.83 -6.09 -0.61
N ILE A 59 -4.23 -5.95 0.58
CA ILE A 59 -2.98 -6.60 0.97
C ILE A 59 -3.16 -7.32 2.30
N LEU A 60 -2.26 -8.27 2.58
CA LEU A 60 -2.18 -8.99 3.84
C LEU A 60 -0.81 -8.78 4.46
N ALA A 61 -0.77 -8.54 5.77
CA ALA A 61 0.48 -8.50 6.53
C ALA A 61 0.76 -9.88 7.13
N ILE A 62 1.92 -10.45 6.81
CA ILE A 62 2.26 -11.84 7.17
C ILE A 62 2.92 -11.93 8.57
N ASN A 63 3.37 -10.80 9.12
CA ASN A 63 4.04 -10.71 10.43
C ASN A 63 3.72 -9.39 11.15
N LYS A 64 2.43 -9.12 11.36
CA LYS A 64 2.04 -8.01 12.24
C LYS A 64 2.33 -8.50 13.67
N GLY A 65 3.50 -8.16 14.20
CA GLY A 65 3.94 -8.64 15.51
C GLY A 65 2.86 -8.41 16.56
N ASN A 66 2.36 -9.49 17.15
CA ASN A 66 1.70 -9.46 18.45
C ASN A 66 2.84 -9.45 19.48
N TYR A 67 3.29 -8.24 19.84
CA TYR A 67 4.08 -7.98 21.04
C TYR A 67 3.38 -6.88 21.82
#